data_AF-D4GKQ8-F1
#
_entry.id   AF-D4GKQ8-F1
#
_cell.length_a   1.000
_cell.length_b   1.000
_cell.length_c   1.000
_cell.angle_alpha   90.00
_cell.angle_beta   90.00
_cell.angle_gamma   90.00
#
_symmetry.space_group_name_H-M   'P 1'
#
loop_
_entity.id
_entity.type
_entity.pdbx_description
1 polymer ?
#
loop_
_entity_poly.entity_id
_entity_poly.type
_entity_poly.pdbx_seq_one_letter_code
_entity_poly.pdbx_strand_id
1 'polypeptide(L)'
;MLKGIGVQNLRSFSYYAHSDLKPLTVFLGRNSSGKSSLIRLFPLLRQSVEETTTGPILWFGRYVDYGNFNEAIHKSFDSDDTIKLQFNINVETSPHTNWFKIPKQDKFPDLEFILKINLSEQNQKTYAKSVSFEIDGSSIVVVPDFESDSTTVYAEGTNFECYIKTEATSKKDYKFLPIISWINDQGKKGSVKEMPQNNKALLAEYTAYMFRSQFREREAAHNKLICKYAAKRLKQFFHHNTKLETISEELLSVRAYSKDRLEHGVLSLFKAHNYFIKKWKTQKFELNFWIYSTLLFY
;
A
#
# COMPACT_ATOMS: atom_id res chain seq x y z
N MET A 1 -9.44 -8.96 1.63
CA MET A 1 -9.16 -10.36 1.25
C MET A 1 -7.85 -10.93 1.76
N LEU A 2 -7.60 -11.37 3.01
CA LEU A 2 -6.32 -12.09 3.27
C LEU A 2 -6.34 -13.47 2.58
N LYS A 3 -5.39 -13.71 1.67
CA LYS A 3 -5.29 -14.90 0.82
C LYS A 3 -4.13 -15.82 1.19
N GLY A 4 -3.15 -15.33 1.94
CA GLY A 4 -2.00 -16.13 2.35
C GLY A 4 -1.17 -15.44 3.41
N ILE A 5 -0.42 -16.22 4.16
CA ILE A 5 0.47 -15.74 5.21
C ILE A 5 1.80 -16.49 5.14
N GLY A 6 2.89 -15.74 5.17
CA GLY A 6 4.25 -16.23 5.21
C GLY A 6 4.96 -15.80 6.48
N VAL A 7 5.81 -16.66 7.01
CA VAL A 7 6.58 -16.41 8.23
C VAL A 7 7.97 -17.03 8.13
N GLN A 8 8.97 -16.29 8.59
CA GLN A 8 10.34 -16.78 8.77
C GLN A 8 10.91 -16.23 10.08
N ASN A 9 11.78 -17.02 10.71
CA ASN A 9 12.47 -16.73 11.96
C ASN A 9 11.53 -16.46 13.15
N LEU A 10 10.32 -17.03 13.18
CA LEU A 10 9.38 -16.88 14.31
C LEU A 10 9.17 -18.23 14.99
N ARG A 11 9.55 -18.36 16.26
CA ARG A 11 9.38 -19.55 17.11
C ARG A 11 9.88 -20.83 16.42
N SER A 12 8.97 -21.67 15.91
CA SER A 12 9.28 -22.95 15.27
C SER A 12 9.63 -22.84 13.78
N PHE A 13 9.51 -21.65 13.18
CA PHE A 13 9.75 -21.42 11.76
C PHE A 13 11.16 -20.87 11.53
N SER A 14 12.14 -21.75 11.42
CA SER A 14 13.53 -21.38 11.07
C SER A 14 13.65 -20.93 9.60
N TYR A 15 13.02 -21.68 8.71
CA TYR A 15 12.93 -21.35 7.29
C TYR A 15 11.61 -20.66 6.97
N TYR A 16 11.58 -19.98 5.82
CA TYR A 16 10.36 -19.37 5.31
C TYR A 16 9.29 -20.44 5.08
N ALA A 17 8.14 -20.25 5.71
CA ALA A 17 6.96 -21.08 5.55
C ALA A 17 5.81 -20.20 5.06
N HIS A 18 5.16 -20.60 3.97
CA HIS A 18 4.00 -19.92 3.40
C HIS A 18 2.77 -20.83 3.42
N SER A 19 1.61 -20.26 3.76
CA SER A 19 0.33 -20.94 3.71
C SER A 19 -0.68 -20.09 2.97
N ASP A 20 -1.27 -20.65 1.92
CA ASP A 20 -2.47 -20.08 1.31
C ASP A 20 -3.65 -20.25 2.26
N LEU A 21 -4.51 -19.24 2.31
CA LEU A 21 -5.70 -19.17 3.12
C LEU A 21 -6.92 -19.19 2.20
N LYS A 22 -7.67 -20.29 2.27
CA LYS A 22 -8.99 -20.46 1.65
C LYS A 22 -10.07 -20.16 2.69
N PRO A 23 -11.33 -19.89 2.27
CA PRO A 23 -12.44 -19.65 3.19
C PRO A 23 -12.58 -20.70 4.29
N LEU A 24 -12.23 -21.96 3.99
CA LEU A 24 -11.98 -23.01 4.97
C LEU A 24 -10.55 -23.52 4.81
N THR A 25 -9.74 -23.35 5.85
CA THR A 25 -8.34 -23.81 5.90
C THR A 25 -8.16 -24.69 7.14
N VAL A 26 -7.64 -25.91 6.95
CA VAL A 26 -7.44 -26.88 8.04
C VAL A 26 -5.96 -27.24 8.12
N PHE A 27 -5.34 -27.04 9.29
CA PHE A 27 -3.94 -27.39 9.54
C PHE A 27 -3.83 -28.76 10.19
N LEU A 28 -3.24 -29.72 9.48
CA LEU A 28 -2.99 -31.09 9.96
C LEU A 28 -1.48 -31.35 10.09
N GLY A 29 -1.09 -32.20 11.03
CA GLY A 29 0.32 -32.58 11.22
C GLY A 29 0.63 -33.07 12.64
N ARG A 30 1.83 -33.59 12.85
CA ARG A 30 2.30 -34.13 14.15
C ARG A 30 2.28 -33.07 15.26
N ASN A 31 2.12 -33.49 16.51
CA ASN A 31 2.30 -32.57 17.65
C ASN A 31 3.65 -31.87 17.58
N SER A 32 3.67 -30.60 17.99
CA SER A 32 4.86 -29.75 17.96
C SER A 32 5.43 -29.43 16.56
N SER A 33 4.69 -29.70 15.48
CA SER A 33 5.09 -29.34 14.11
C SER A 33 4.93 -27.84 13.76
N GLY A 34 4.67 -26.96 14.74
CA GLY A 34 4.50 -25.52 14.51
C GLY A 34 3.08 -25.04 14.14
N LYS A 35 2.07 -25.91 14.08
CA LYS A 35 0.68 -25.51 13.75
C LYS A 35 0.14 -24.41 14.67
N SER A 36 0.30 -24.57 15.98
CA SER A 36 -0.12 -23.57 16.96
C SER A 36 0.67 -22.28 16.83
N SER A 37 1.96 -22.34 16.47
CA SER A 37 2.79 -21.16 16.22
C SER A 37 2.26 -20.33 15.05
N LEU A 38 1.82 -20.99 13.97
CA LEU A 38 1.23 -20.30 12.81
C LEU A 38 -0.14 -19.71 13.15
N ILE A 39 -1.01 -20.49 13.79
CA ILE A 39 -2.36 -20.01 14.15
C ILE A 39 -2.29 -18.85 15.14
N ARG A 40 -1.32 -18.85 16.07
CA ARG A 40 -1.11 -17.77 17.04
C ARG A 40 -0.57 -16.47 16.41
N LEU A 41 -0.12 -16.50 15.15
CA LEU A 41 0.23 -15.28 14.42
C LEU A 41 -0.99 -14.35 14.25
N PHE A 42 -2.19 -14.88 14.01
CA PHE A 42 -3.39 -14.05 13.86
C PHE A 42 -3.76 -13.26 15.13
N PRO A 43 -3.89 -13.88 16.32
CA PRO A 43 -4.13 -13.12 17.55
C PRO A 43 -2.95 -12.20 17.93
N LEU A 44 -1.69 -12.55 17.60
CA LEU A 44 -0.54 -11.65 17.77
C LEU A 44 -0.70 -10.37 16.95
N LEU A 45 -1.05 -10.51 15.67
CA LEU A 45 -1.29 -9.37 14.78
C LEU A 45 -2.50 -8.56 15.24
N ARG A 46 -3.56 -9.22 15.67
CA ARG A 46 -4.76 -8.58 16.20
C ARG A 46 -4.44 -7.67 17.39
N GLN A 47 -3.78 -8.18 18.44
CA GLN A 47 -3.42 -7.33 19.59
C GLN A 47 -2.43 -6.22 19.23
N SER A 48 -1.57 -6.45 18.24
CA SER A 48 -0.61 -5.44 17.76
C SER A 48 -1.28 -4.29 17.00
N VAL A 49 -2.44 -4.54 16.39
CA VAL A 49 -3.21 -3.54 15.64
C VAL A 49 -4.28 -2.87 16.50
N GLU A 50 -4.91 -3.60 17.43
CA GLU A 50 -6.00 -3.07 18.29
C GLU A 50 -5.48 -2.13 19.39
N GLU A 51 -4.24 -2.33 19.86
CA GLU A 51 -3.69 -1.55 20.98
C GLU A 51 -2.75 -0.43 20.50
N THR A 52 -2.60 0.61 21.32
CA THR A 52 -1.57 1.62 21.08
C THR A 52 -0.24 1.10 21.59
N THR A 53 0.59 0.59 20.68
CA THR A 53 1.87 -0.06 21.01
C THR A 53 3.05 0.89 20.84
N THR A 54 4.14 0.63 21.56
CA THR A 54 5.44 1.33 21.40
C THR A 54 6.32 0.76 20.29
N GLY A 55 5.88 -0.35 19.68
CA GLY A 55 6.58 -1.10 18.64
C GLY A 55 5.57 -1.74 17.67
N PRO A 56 6.02 -2.23 16.51
CA PRO A 56 5.12 -2.72 15.47
C PRO A 56 4.38 -4.00 15.89
N ILE A 57 4.94 -4.77 16.83
CA ILE A 57 4.33 -5.97 17.38
C ILE A 57 4.21 -5.84 18.90
N LEU A 58 3.02 -6.12 19.43
CA LEU A 58 2.79 -6.34 20.85
C LEU A 58 3.04 -7.81 21.16
N TRP A 59 4.23 -8.15 21.62
CA TRP A 59 4.62 -9.53 21.91
C TRP A 59 3.86 -10.14 23.09
N PHE A 60 3.56 -9.33 24.11
CA PHE A 60 2.82 -9.75 25.29
C PHE A 60 1.49 -9.00 25.38
N GLY A 61 0.37 -9.70 25.29
CA GLY A 61 -0.94 -9.08 25.30
C GLY A 61 -2.07 -10.04 25.67
N ARG A 62 -3.30 -9.55 25.53
CA ARG A 62 -4.51 -10.26 25.97
C ARG A 62 -4.74 -11.58 25.23
N TYR A 63 -4.36 -11.69 23.95
CA TYR A 63 -4.68 -12.86 23.16
C TYR A 63 -3.54 -13.88 23.13
N VAL A 64 -2.28 -13.41 23.12
CA VAL A 64 -1.09 -14.27 23.11
C VAL A 64 0.08 -13.67 23.87
N ASP A 65 0.91 -14.57 24.39
CA ASP A 65 2.16 -14.27 25.04
C ASP A 65 3.32 -14.86 24.21
N TYR A 66 4.10 -13.96 23.61
CA TYR A 66 5.36 -14.27 22.94
C TYR A 66 6.59 -13.82 23.75
N GLY A 67 6.40 -13.24 24.94
CA GLY A 67 7.45 -12.61 25.73
C GLY A 67 7.95 -11.33 25.08
N ASN A 68 9.18 -11.35 24.58
CA ASN A 68 9.85 -10.26 23.87
C ASN A 68 10.37 -10.74 22.49
N PHE A 69 11.00 -9.84 21.73
CA PHE A 69 11.57 -10.19 20.42
C PHE A 69 12.57 -11.34 20.51
N ASN A 70 13.49 -11.31 21.48
CA ASN A 70 14.55 -12.31 21.65
C ASN A 70 14.01 -13.71 21.99
N GLU A 71 12.82 -13.80 22.58
CA GLU A 71 12.11 -15.06 22.83
C GLU A 71 11.24 -15.49 21.63
N ALA A 72 10.71 -14.52 20.89
CA ALA A 72 9.88 -14.77 19.72
C ALA A 72 10.70 -15.22 18.51
N ILE A 73 11.88 -14.63 18.31
CA ILE A 73 12.76 -14.94 17.19
C ILE A 73 13.30 -16.37 17.29
N HIS A 74 13.35 -17.06 16.16
CA HIS A 74 14.03 -18.34 16.07
C HIS A 74 15.54 -18.10 16.09
N LYS A 75 16.24 -18.64 17.10
CA LYS A 75 17.70 -18.57 17.20
C LYS A 75 18.32 -19.70 16.39
N SER A 76 18.65 -19.43 15.12
CA SER A 76 19.52 -20.31 14.34
C SER A 76 20.87 -19.63 14.09
N PHE A 77 21.94 -20.42 14.00
CA PHE A 77 23.30 -19.91 13.84
C PHE A 77 23.54 -19.11 12.54
N ASP A 78 22.67 -19.26 11.55
CA ASP A 78 22.77 -18.65 10.20
C ASP A 78 21.67 -17.62 9.90
N SER A 79 20.77 -17.33 10.84
CA SER A 79 19.69 -16.38 10.60
C SER A 79 20.14 -14.96 10.87
N ASP A 80 19.93 -14.05 9.91
CA ASP A 80 19.78 -12.63 10.21
C ASP A 80 18.80 -12.47 11.39
N ASP A 81 19.13 -11.64 12.38
CA ASP A 81 18.30 -11.27 13.53
C ASP A 81 17.07 -10.47 13.08
N THR A 82 16.24 -11.07 12.25
CA THR A 82 15.12 -10.45 11.57
C THR A 82 13.99 -11.46 11.41
N ILE A 83 12.84 -11.13 12.00
CA ILE A 83 11.59 -11.88 11.79
C ILE A 83 10.95 -11.34 10.52
N LYS A 84 10.59 -12.22 9.58
CA LYS A 84 9.96 -11.82 8.31
C LYS A 84 8.52 -12.29 8.30
N LEU A 85 7.60 -11.36 8.08
CA LEU A 85 6.18 -11.62 7.92
C LEU A 85 5.77 -11.24 6.50
N GLN A 86 4.97 -12.08 5.87
CA GLN A 86 4.40 -11.82 4.55
C GLN A 86 2.88 -12.01 4.60
N PHE A 87 2.16 -11.11 3.94
CA PHE A 87 0.72 -11.17 3.80
C PHE A 87 0.38 -11.05 2.32
N ASN A 88 -0.24 -12.09 1.78
CA ASN A 88 -0.83 -12.04 0.45
C ASN A 88 -2.27 -11.61 0.64
N ILE A 89 -2.61 -10.45 0.13
CA ILE A 89 -3.90 -9.86 0.38
C ILE A 89 -4.50 -9.44 -0.98
N ASN A 90 -5.81 -9.47 -1.03
CA ASN A 90 -6.63 -9.18 -2.17
C ASN A 90 -7.58 -8.04 -1.75
N VAL A 91 -7.49 -6.90 -2.42
CA VAL A 91 -8.39 -5.75 -2.22
C VAL A 91 -9.45 -5.81 -3.30
N GLU A 92 -10.73 -5.85 -2.91
CA GLU A 92 -11.80 -5.56 -3.83
C GLU A 92 -11.74 -4.07 -4.19
N THR A 93 -11.43 -3.73 -5.44
CA THR A 93 -11.33 -2.33 -5.88
C THR A 93 -12.69 -1.74 -6.26
N SER A 94 -13.77 -2.48 -6.01
CA SER A 94 -15.12 -2.01 -6.30
C SER A 94 -15.48 -0.82 -5.39
N PRO A 95 -15.98 0.30 -5.95
CA PRO A 95 -16.33 1.46 -5.16
C PRO A 95 -17.59 1.17 -4.33
N HIS A 96 -17.43 1.05 -3.01
CA HIS A 96 -18.51 0.70 -2.08
C HIS A 96 -19.57 1.78 -1.85
N THR A 97 -19.51 2.97 -2.46
CA THR A 97 -20.55 4.02 -2.28
C THR A 97 -21.00 4.71 -3.59
N ASN A 98 -22.33 4.79 -3.76
CA ASN A 98 -23.12 5.73 -4.57
C ASN A 98 -22.77 6.02 -6.05
N TRP A 99 -22.07 5.15 -6.78
CA TRP A 99 -21.89 5.32 -8.25
C TRP A 99 -22.88 4.54 -9.12
N PHE A 100 -24.14 4.45 -8.67
CA PHE A 100 -25.27 3.75 -9.31
C PHE A 100 -25.64 4.18 -10.74
N LYS A 101 -24.85 5.01 -11.42
CA LYS A 101 -25.12 5.48 -12.80
C LYS A 101 -24.06 5.08 -13.82
N ILE A 102 -23.00 4.39 -13.42
CA ILE A 102 -22.11 3.75 -14.40
C ILE A 102 -22.80 2.43 -14.76
N PRO A 103 -23.13 2.18 -16.04
CA PRO A 103 -23.62 0.86 -16.45
C PRO A 103 -22.65 -0.18 -15.90
N LYS A 104 -23.15 -1.33 -15.46
CA LYS A 104 -22.33 -2.48 -15.04
C LYS A 104 -21.42 -2.93 -16.21
N GLN A 105 -20.38 -2.15 -16.52
CA GLN A 105 -19.23 -2.65 -17.24
C GLN A 105 -18.51 -3.51 -16.22
N ASP A 106 -18.56 -4.81 -16.48
CA ASP A 106 -18.01 -5.87 -15.68
C ASP A 106 -16.69 -5.49 -15.00
N LYS A 107 -16.70 -5.62 -13.66
CA LYS A 107 -15.62 -6.06 -12.79
C LYS A 107 -14.42 -5.11 -12.68
N PHE A 108 -14.47 -4.29 -11.63
CA PHE A 108 -13.27 -3.84 -10.93
C PHE A 108 -12.45 -5.09 -10.57
N PRO A 109 -11.23 -5.28 -11.11
CA PRO A 109 -10.43 -6.44 -10.77
C PRO A 109 -10.04 -6.34 -9.29
N ASP A 110 -10.03 -7.47 -8.59
CA ASP A 110 -9.39 -7.48 -7.30
C ASP A 110 -7.90 -7.18 -7.49
N LEU A 111 -7.36 -6.32 -6.64
CA LEU A 111 -5.94 -6.03 -6.62
C LEU A 111 -5.26 -7.03 -5.70
N GLU A 112 -4.33 -7.82 -6.23
CA GLU A 112 -3.46 -8.65 -5.42
C GLU A 112 -2.25 -7.84 -4.97
N PHE A 113 -2.00 -7.86 -3.67
CA PHE A 113 -0.91 -7.15 -3.04
C PHE A 113 -0.17 -8.07 -2.08
N ILE A 114 1.15 -8.02 -2.14
CA ILE A 114 2.01 -8.72 -1.18
C ILE A 114 2.62 -7.66 -0.28
N LEU A 115 2.30 -7.74 1.01
CA LEU A 115 2.91 -6.93 2.06
C LEU A 115 3.96 -7.77 2.77
N LYS A 116 5.22 -7.34 2.80
CA LYS A 116 6.27 -7.98 3.61
C LYS A 116 6.77 -7.00 4.67
N ILE A 117 6.82 -7.44 5.91
CA ILE A 117 7.31 -6.68 7.07
C ILE A 117 8.49 -7.43 7.67
N ASN A 118 9.62 -6.76 7.73
CA ASN A 118 10.82 -7.26 8.38
C ASN A 118 10.95 -6.56 9.73
N LEU A 119 11.04 -7.34 10.80
CA LEU A 119 11.11 -6.87 12.18
C LEU A 119 12.48 -7.15 12.75
N SER A 120 13.04 -6.18 13.46
CA SER A 120 14.31 -6.31 14.18
C SER A 120 14.17 -5.70 15.57
N GLU A 121 15.18 -5.88 16.42
CA GLU A 121 15.28 -5.26 17.73
C GLU A 121 16.49 -4.33 17.79
N GLN A 122 16.30 -3.15 18.38
CA GLN A 122 17.37 -2.24 18.77
C GLN A 122 17.03 -1.67 20.15
N ASN A 123 18.00 -1.67 21.07
CA ASN A 123 17.80 -1.17 22.45
C ASN A 123 16.58 -1.80 23.15
N GLN A 124 16.39 -3.12 23.01
CA GLN A 124 15.25 -3.88 23.56
C GLN A 124 13.87 -3.43 23.05
N LYS A 125 13.83 -2.65 21.96
CA LYS A 125 12.61 -2.24 21.30
C LYS A 125 12.54 -2.85 19.92
N THR A 126 11.44 -3.54 19.64
CA THR A 126 11.15 -4.01 18.30
C THR A 126 10.80 -2.84 17.40
N TYR A 127 11.34 -2.85 16.18
CA TYR A 127 11.01 -1.90 15.13
C TYR A 127 10.84 -2.62 13.78
N ALA A 128 10.16 -1.96 12.85
CA ALA A 128 10.04 -2.45 11.48
C ALA A 128 11.31 -2.03 10.71
N LYS A 129 12.21 -2.98 10.48
CA LYS A 129 13.45 -2.80 9.70
C LYS A 129 13.17 -2.46 8.25
N SER A 130 12.09 -3.01 7.68
CA SER A 130 11.55 -2.57 6.41
C SER A 130 10.09 -3.00 6.25
N VAL A 131 9.37 -2.23 5.43
CA VAL A 131 8.02 -2.55 4.97
C VAL A 131 8.04 -2.49 3.46
N SER A 132 7.60 -3.55 2.80
CA SER A 132 7.53 -3.62 1.35
C SER A 132 6.15 -3.98 0.85
N PHE A 133 5.80 -3.41 -0.29
CA PHE A 133 4.55 -3.63 -1.01
C PHE A 133 4.91 -4.07 -2.41
N GLU A 134 4.28 -5.14 -2.89
CA GLU A 134 4.46 -5.64 -4.25
C GLU A 134 3.09 -5.79 -4.90
N ILE A 135 2.93 -5.18 -6.07
CA ILE A 135 1.70 -5.15 -6.86
C ILE A 135 2.10 -5.26 -8.33
N ASP A 136 1.55 -6.23 -9.06
CA ASP A 136 1.75 -6.42 -10.51
C ASP A 136 3.23 -6.38 -10.95
N GLY A 137 4.12 -7.00 -10.18
CA GLY A 137 5.56 -7.05 -10.46
C GLY A 137 6.31 -5.72 -10.26
N SER A 138 5.66 -4.73 -9.66
CA SER A 138 6.30 -3.51 -9.16
C SER A 138 6.38 -3.58 -7.63
N SER A 139 7.48 -3.12 -7.06
CA SER A 139 7.72 -3.16 -5.63
C SER A 139 8.04 -1.77 -5.08
N ILE A 140 7.58 -1.50 -3.87
CA ILE A 140 7.96 -0.33 -3.07
C ILE A 140 8.49 -0.85 -1.75
N VAL A 141 9.71 -0.47 -1.37
CA VAL A 141 10.35 -0.84 -0.11
C VAL A 141 10.66 0.43 0.68
N VAL A 142 10.11 0.51 1.88
CA VAL A 142 10.36 1.57 2.85
C VAL A 142 11.31 1.06 3.92
N VAL A 143 12.45 1.73 4.07
CA VAL A 143 13.52 1.39 5.00
C VAL A 143 13.76 2.58 5.93
N PRO A 144 13.24 2.56 7.16
CA PRO A 144 13.56 3.58 8.15
C PRO A 144 14.99 3.38 8.67
N ASP A 145 15.72 4.49 8.82
CA ASP A 145 17.02 4.57 9.44
C ASP A 145 16.90 5.46 10.69
N PHE A 146 16.88 4.81 11.85
CA PHE A 146 16.71 5.47 13.14
C PHE A 146 17.97 6.16 13.65
N GLU A 147 19.14 5.83 13.10
CA GLU A 147 20.41 6.46 13.48
C GLU A 147 20.56 7.81 12.79
N SER A 148 20.23 7.88 11.49
CA SER A 148 20.25 9.13 10.73
C SER A 148 18.92 9.88 10.70
N ASP A 149 17.93 9.43 11.48
CA ASP A 149 16.55 9.97 11.54
C ASP A 149 15.96 10.22 10.14
N SER A 150 16.11 9.24 9.27
CA SER A 150 15.71 9.32 7.87
C SER A 150 14.92 8.09 7.44
N THR A 151 14.25 8.18 6.30
CA THR A 151 13.57 7.06 5.68
C THR A 151 13.93 7.02 4.21
N THR A 152 14.34 5.84 3.75
CA THR A 152 14.61 5.62 2.33
C THR A 152 13.46 4.83 1.73
N VAL A 153 12.90 5.34 0.65
CA VAL A 153 11.88 4.66 -0.15
C VAL A 153 12.53 4.26 -1.46
N TYR A 154 12.54 2.96 -1.73
CA TYR A 154 12.91 2.39 -3.02
C TYR A 154 11.64 1.98 -3.74
N ALA A 155 11.53 2.29 -5.02
CA ALA A 155 10.48 1.75 -5.86
C ALA A 155 11.07 1.23 -7.16
N GLU A 156 10.71 0.01 -7.52
CA GLU A 156 11.20 -0.69 -8.70
C GLU A 156 10.06 -1.34 -9.46
N GLY A 157 10.25 -1.52 -10.76
CA GLY A 157 9.38 -2.31 -11.60
C GLY A 157 9.99 -2.46 -12.98
N THR A 158 9.26 -3.05 -13.92
CA THR A 158 9.81 -3.50 -15.20
C THR A 158 10.62 -2.45 -15.97
N ASN A 159 10.26 -1.16 -15.84
CA ASN A 159 10.87 -0.07 -16.63
C ASN A 159 11.27 1.15 -15.78
N PHE A 160 11.35 1.03 -14.46
CA PHE A 160 11.76 2.13 -13.60
C PHE A 160 12.41 1.60 -12.33
N GLU A 161 13.34 2.38 -11.82
CA GLU A 161 13.92 2.23 -10.50
C GLU A 161 14.09 3.65 -9.97
N CYS A 162 13.55 3.93 -8.79
CA CYS A 162 13.75 5.19 -8.11
C CYS A 162 14.02 4.96 -6.63
N TYR A 163 14.80 5.86 -6.05
CA TYR A 163 15.01 5.88 -4.62
C TYR A 163 14.94 7.34 -4.14
N ILE A 164 14.33 7.54 -2.98
CA ILE A 164 14.23 8.84 -2.34
C ILE A 164 14.58 8.64 -0.88
N LYS A 165 15.53 9.43 -0.37
CA LYS A 165 15.82 9.54 1.05
C LYS A 165 15.20 10.82 1.58
N THR A 166 14.35 10.72 2.59
CA THR A 166 13.70 11.87 3.22
C THR A 166 13.98 11.89 4.71
N GLU A 167 13.95 13.07 5.32
CA GLU A 167 13.96 13.19 6.78
C GLU A 167 12.73 12.49 7.36
N ALA A 168 12.90 11.84 8.51
CA ALA A 168 11.78 11.26 9.23
C ALA A 168 10.83 12.40 9.65
N THR A 169 9.52 12.17 9.53
CA THR A 169 8.56 13.13 10.09
C THR A 169 8.82 13.27 11.59
N SER A 170 8.60 14.48 12.14
CA SER A 170 8.79 14.78 13.58
C SER A 170 8.02 13.88 14.56
N LYS A 171 7.13 13.02 14.04
CA LYS A 171 6.41 11.99 14.78
C LYS A 171 7.02 10.62 14.47
N LYS A 172 7.82 10.09 15.41
CA LYS A 172 8.25 8.68 15.38
C LYS A 172 7.03 7.78 15.59
N ASP A 173 6.60 7.11 14.54
CA ASP A 173 5.45 6.20 14.58
C ASP A 173 5.93 4.76 14.52
N TYR A 174 5.83 4.06 15.64
CA TYR A 174 6.27 2.66 15.78
C TYR A 174 5.13 1.67 15.54
N LYS A 175 4.06 2.09 14.86
CA LYS A 175 2.91 1.24 14.59
C LYS A 175 3.24 0.10 13.64
N PHE A 176 2.41 -0.95 13.71
CA PHE A 176 2.50 -2.13 12.83
C PHE A 176 2.52 -1.75 11.34
N LEU A 177 1.69 -0.78 10.95
CA LEU A 177 1.75 -0.13 9.64
C LEU A 177 2.17 1.33 9.82
N PRO A 178 3.22 1.79 9.12
CA PRO A 178 3.64 3.18 9.20
C PRO A 178 2.55 4.09 8.64
N ILE A 179 2.31 5.23 9.29
CA ILE A 179 1.53 6.31 8.67
C ILE A 179 2.42 6.96 7.60
N ILE A 180 2.24 6.56 6.34
CA ILE A 180 2.96 7.16 5.22
C ILE A 180 2.38 8.56 4.98
N SER A 181 3.11 9.57 5.46
CA SER A 181 2.69 10.97 5.33
C SER A 181 3.28 11.58 4.07
N TRP A 182 2.53 11.62 2.97
CA TRP A 182 3.00 12.32 1.77
C TRP A 182 2.86 13.84 1.96
N ILE A 183 4.00 14.53 1.87
CA ILE A 183 4.17 15.99 1.71
C ILE A 183 3.95 16.85 2.98
N ASN A 184 4.97 17.67 3.26
CA ASN A 184 5.13 18.64 4.35
C ASN A 184 4.41 19.99 4.07
N ASP A 185 3.23 20.00 3.46
CA ASP A 185 2.48 21.26 3.27
C ASP A 185 1.24 21.34 4.17
N GLN A 186 1.14 22.47 4.87
CA GLN A 186 0.16 22.76 5.92
C GLN A 186 -1.27 22.91 5.35
N GLY A 187 -1.91 21.79 5.05
CA GLY A 187 -3.35 21.72 4.72
C GLY A 187 -4.23 22.00 5.95
N LYS A 188 -5.30 22.79 5.77
CA LYS A 188 -6.23 23.17 6.84
C LYS A 188 -7.13 21.99 7.21
N LYS A 189 -7.44 21.82 8.50
CA LYS A 189 -8.36 20.79 8.98
C LYS A 189 -9.80 21.10 8.52
N GLY A 190 -10.35 20.29 7.62
CA GLY A 190 -11.79 20.28 7.33
C GLY A 190 -12.61 19.69 8.49
N SER A 191 -13.78 20.26 8.77
CA SER A 191 -14.72 19.79 9.80
C SER A 191 -15.59 18.64 9.27
N VAL A 192 -15.67 17.56 10.04
CA VAL A 192 -16.43 16.34 9.69
C VAL A 192 -17.90 16.53 10.08
N LYS A 193 -18.84 16.25 9.16
CA LYS A 193 -20.27 16.04 9.48
C LYS A 193 -20.57 14.53 9.46
N GLU A 194 -21.18 14.05 10.54
CA GLU A 194 -21.55 12.64 10.75
C GLU A 194 -22.66 12.19 9.79
N MET A 195 -22.59 10.94 9.31
CA MET A 195 -23.67 10.25 8.59
C MET A 195 -24.07 8.94 9.32
N PRO A 196 -25.31 8.44 9.14
CA PRO A 196 -25.89 7.45 10.03
C PRO A 196 -25.63 5.99 9.60
N GLN A 197 -25.03 5.24 10.54
CA GLN A 197 -25.38 3.92 11.08
C GLN A 197 -25.61 2.70 10.16
N ASN A 198 -24.55 1.88 10.00
CA ASN A 198 -24.50 0.49 10.48
C ASN A 198 -23.03 0.02 10.54
N ASN A 199 -22.63 -0.73 11.59
CA ASN A 199 -21.25 -1.12 11.98
C ASN A 199 -20.37 0.01 12.60
N LYS A 200 -20.89 0.59 13.69
CA LYS A 200 -20.51 1.87 14.30
C LYS A 200 -19.06 2.05 14.79
N ALA A 201 -18.35 1.03 15.25
CA ALA A 201 -17.00 1.24 15.82
C ALA A 201 -15.93 1.18 14.73
N LEU A 202 -15.86 0.06 14.02
CA LEU A 202 -14.82 -0.20 13.03
C LEU A 202 -14.97 0.67 11.77
N LEU A 203 -16.21 0.93 11.32
CA LEU A 203 -16.44 1.91 10.25
C LEU A 203 -16.25 3.33 10.74
N ALA A 204 -16.64 3.72 11.96
CA ALA A 204 -16.35 5.08 12.42
C ALA A 204 -14.86 5.31 12.61
N GLU A 205 -14.09 4.29 12.98
CA GLU A 205 -12.64 4.37 13.11
C GLU A 205 -11.94 4.36 11.76
N TYR A 206 -12.36 3.49 10.82
CA TYR A 206 -11.92 3.49 9.42
C TYR A 206 -12.29 4.80 8.72
N THR A 207 -13.52 5.28 8.91
CA THR A 207 -14.03 6.53 8.33
C THR A 207 -13.34 7.71 9.01
N ALA A 208 -13.18 7.72 10.33
CA ALA A 208 -12.38 8.74 11.01
C ALA A 208 -10.92 8.69 10.54
N TYR A 209 -10.32 7.55 10.27
CA TYR A 209 -8.98 7.46 9.68
C TYR A 209 -8.94 8.04 8.26
N MET A 210 -9.90 7.64 7.41
CA MET A 210 -10.04 8.11 6.02
C MET A 210 -10.43 9.58 5.88
N PHE A 211 -11.09 10.19 6.88
CA PHE A 211 -11.53 11.59 6.88
C PHE A 211 -10.70 12.50 7.81
N ARG A 212 -10.02 11.96 8.84
CA ARG A 212 -8.94 12.66 9.58
C ARG A 212 -7.64 12.70 8.80
N SER A 213 -7.56 11.92 7.73
CA SER A 213 -6.59 12.04 6.66
C SER A 213 -6.47 13.52 6.25
N GLN A 214 -5.47 14.18 6.82
CA GLN A 214 -4.88 15.39 6.26
C GLN A 214 -4.38 15.12 4.82
N PHE A 215 -4.45 13.87 4.34
CA PHE A 215 -4.11 13.45 3.01
C PHE A 215 -5.16 13.84 1.97
N ARG A 216 -6.47 13.94 2.20
CA ARG A 216 -7.39 14.27 1.07
C ARG A 216 -7.12 15.63 0.41
N GLU A 217 -6.92 16.68 1.20
CA GLU A 217 -6.55 17.99 0.64
C GLU A 217 -5.14 17.98 0.05
N ARG A 218 -4.20 17.26 0.67
CA ARG A 218 -2.82 17.11 0.19
C ARG A 218 -2.72 16.24 -1.07
N GLU A 219 -3.53 15.20 -1.18
CA GLU A 219 -3.71 14.27 -2.30
C GLU A 219 -4.30 15.01 -3.48
N ALA A 220 -5.31 15.87 -3.25
CA ALA A 220 -5.83 16.73 -4.32
C ALA A 220 -4.76 17.71 -4.84
N ALA A 221 -3.95 18.30 -3.96
CA ALA A 221 -2.85 19.21 -4.36
C ALA A 221 -1.72 18.45 -5.09
N HIS A 222 -1.36 17.28 -4.59
CA HIS A 222 -0.37 16.38 -5.16
C HIS A 222 -0.80 15.85 -6.54
N ASN A 223 -2.03 15.33 -6.66
CA ASN A 223 -2.60 14.88 -7.92
C ASN A 223 -2.62 16.01 -8.95
N LYS A 224 -2.91 17.25 -8.55
CA LYS A 224 -2.81 18.44 -9.42
C LYS A 224 -1.37 18.67 -9.90
N LEU A 225 -0.38 18.51 -9.03
CA LEU A 225 1.03 18.65 -9.38
C LEU A 225 1.46 17.57 -10.37
N ILE A 226 1.14 16.30 -10.09
CA ILE A 226 1.42 15.14 -10.94
C ILE A 226 0.80 15.33 -12.32
N CYS A 227 -0.49 15.69 -12.37
CA CYS A 227 -1.21 15.90 -13.63
C CYS A 227 -0.60 17.03 -14.47
N LYS A 228 -0.05 18.09 -13.84
CA LYS A 228 0.68 19.14 -14.57
C LYS A 228 1.98 18.62 -15.19
N TYR A 229 2.73 17.79 -14.48
CA TYR A 229 3.95 17.18 -15.02
C TYR A 229 3.62 16.18 -16.14
N ALA A 230 2.61 15.35 -15.94
CA ALA A 230 2.10 14.42 -16.94
C ALA A 230 1.62 15.16 -18.19
N ALA A 231 0.85 16.26 -18.04
CA ALA A 231 0.37 17.06 -19.16
C ALA A 231 1.52 17.61 -20.02
N LYS A 232 2.62 18.09 -19.41
CA LYS A 232 3.80 18.56 -20.15
C LYS A 232 4.42 17.47 -21.01
N ARG A 233 4.58 16.26 -20.47
CA ARG A 233 5.14 15.11 -21.20
C ARG A 233 4.19 14.59 -22.28
N LEU A 234 2.89 14.61 -22.01
CA LEU A 234 1.87 14.08 -22.94
C LEU A 234 1.48 15.07 -24.04
N LYS A 235 1.82 16.36 -23.91
CA LYS A 235 1.45 17.43 -24.86
C LYS A 235 1.74 17.11 -26.32
N GLN A 236 2.83 16.40 -26.61
CA GLN A 236 3.21 15.99 -27.97
C GLN A 236 2.17 15.07 -28.65
N PHE A 237 1.35 14.37 -27.87
CA PHE A 237 0.28 13.50 -28.35
C PHE A 237 -1.05 14.24 -28.56
N PHE A 238 -1.13 15.52 -28.22
CA PHE A 238 -2.32 16.35 -28.41
C PHE A 238 -2.12 17.35 -29.55
N HIS A 239 -3.22 17.89 -30.08
CA HIS A 239 -3.15 18.94 -31.07
C HIS A 239 -2.39 20.15 -30.49
N HIS A 240 -1.64 20.87 -31.34
CA HIS A 240 -0.79 21.98 -30.88
C HIS A 240 -1.60 23.07 -30.13
N ASN A 241 -2.85 23.31 -30.54
CA ASN A 241 -3.76 24.26 -29.87
C ASN A 241 -4.35 23.78 -28.52
N THR A 242 -4.25 22.49 -28.16
CA THR A 242 -4.79 22.00 -26.88
C THR A 242 -3.97 22.54 -25.71
N LYS A 243 -4.55 23.29 -24.79
CA LYS A 243 -3.80 23.88 -23.67
C LYS A 243 -3.32 22.82 -22.68
N LEU A 244 -2.18 23.08 -22.02
CA LEU A 244 -1.63 22.18 -21.00
C LEU A 244 -2.57 22.06 -19.80
N GLU A 245 -3.25 23.15 -19.44
CA GLU A 245 -4.24 23.20 -18.38
C GLU A 245 -5.39 22.23 -18.65
N THR A 246 -5.91 22.22 -19.88
CA THR A 246 -6.98 21.30 -20.31
C THR A 246 -6.56 19.85 -20.18
N ILE A 247 -5.34 19.51 -20.64
CA ILE A 247 -4.80 18.15 -20.50
C ILE A 247 -4.67 17.77 -19.02
N SER A 248 -4.11 18.67 -18.20
CA SER A 248 -3.93 18.44 -16.76
C SER A 248 -5.26 18.26 -16.02
N GLU A 249 -6.29 19.03 -16.36
CA GLU A 249 -7.62 18.93 -15.74
C GLU A 249 -8.32 17.63 -16.11
N GLU A 250 -8.22 17.21 -17.37
CA GLU A 250 -8.77 15.93 -17.82
C GLU A 250 -8.02 14.74 -17.20
N LEU A 251 -6.69 14.86 -17.01
CA LEU A 251 -5.87 13.84 -16.32
C LEU A 251 -6.26 13.64 -14.85
N LEU A 252 -6.72 14.68 -14.14
CA LEU A 252 -7.22 14.55 -12.76
C LEU A 252 -8.42 13.60 -12.63
N SER A 253 -9.12 13.37 -13.75
CA SER A 253 -10.26 12.46 -13.81
C SER A 253 -9.86 11.03 -14.13
N VAL A 254 -8.58 10.77 -14.42
CA VAL A 254 -8.04 9.42 -14.64
C VAL A 254 -8.07 8.67 -13.33
N ARG A 255 -8.90 7.62 -13.27
CA ARG A 255 -8.97 6.68 -12.15
C ARG A 255 -8.55 5.32 -12.67
N ALA A 256 -7.42 4.81 -12.19
CA ALA A 256 -6.91 3.52 -12.61
C ALA A 256 -6.40 2.71 -11.43
N TYR A 257 -6.81 1.45 -11.40
CA TYR A 257 -6.41 0.45 -10.41
C TYR A 257 -5.62 -0.71 -11.06
N SER A 258 -5.47 -0.70 -12.39
CA SER A 258 -4.73 -1.69 -13.17
C SER A 258 -4.33 -1.11 -14.54
N LYS A 259 -3.30 -1.69 -15.16
CA LYS A 259 -2.77 -1.26 -16.46
C LYS A 259 -3.87 -1.26 -17.55
N ASP A 260 -4.53 -2.39 -17.76
CA ASP A 260 -5.52 -2.53 -18.84
C ASP A 260 -6.71 -1.54 -18.73
N ARG A 261 -7.05 -1.10 -17.51
CA ARG A 261 -8.12 -0.11 -17.27
C ARG A 261 -7.65 1.32 -17.41
N LEU A 262 -6.37 1.61 -17.18
CA LEU A 262 -5.81 2.93 -17.45
C LEU A 262 -5.98 3.30 -18.92
N GLU A 263 -5.70 2.35 -19.82
CA GLU A 263 -5.94 2.54 -21.26
C GLU A 263 -7.41 2.88 -21.56
N HIS A 264 -8.36 2.10 -21.05
CA HIS A 264 -9.78 2.36 -21.27
C HIS A 264 -10.23 3.70 -20.68
N GLY A 265 -9.78 4.03 -19.46
CA GLY A 265 -10.10 5.28 -18.78
C GLY A 265 -9.57 6.49 -19.54
N VAL A 266 -8.30 6.44 -19.96
CA VAL A 266 -7.65 7.48 -20.77
C VAL A 266 -8.36 7.66 -22.11
N LEU A 267 -8.64 6.57 -22.85
CA LEU A 267 -9.36 6.65 -24.13
C LEU A 267 -10.78 7.22 -23.97
N SER A 268 -11.48 6.86 -22.90
CA SER A 268 -12.81 7.40 -22.59
C SER A 268 -12.77 8.89 -22.27
N LEU A 269 -11.77 9.34 -21.51
CA LEU A 269 -11.60 10.74 -21.13
C LEU A 269 -11.23 11.59 -22.35
N PHE A 270 -10.25 11.15 -23.14
CA PHE A 270 -9.75 11.90 -24.29
C PHE A 270 -10.49 11.60 -25.60
N LYS A 271 -11.69 11.02 -25.54
CA LYS A 271 -12.48 10.62 -26.74
C LYS A 271 -12.77 11.76 -27.72
N ALA A 272 -12.81 13.01 -27.24
CA ALA A 272 -13.03 14.20 -28.06
C ALA A 272 -11.76 14.68 -28.79
N HIS A 273 -10.57 14.17 -28.42
CA HIS A 273 -9.29 14.60 -28.98
C HIS A 273 -8.87 13.67 -30.13
N ASN A 274 -9.41 13.90 -31.32
CA ASN A 274 -9.16 13.05 -32.51
C ASN A 274 -7.67 12.81 -32.81
N TYR A 275 -6.81 13.84 -32.62
CA TYR A 275 -5.37 13.70 -32.82
C TYR A 275 -4.74 12.73 -31.80
N PHE A 276 -5.14 12.84 -30.53
CA PHE A 276 -4.69 11.95 -29.46
C PHE A 276 -5.13 10.51 -29.72
N ILE A 277 -6.39 10.29 -30.09
CA ILE A 277 -6.90 8.96 -30.43
C ILE A 277 -6.18 8.35 -31.64
N LYS A 278 -5.83 9.16 -32.64
CA LYS A 278 -5.01 8.71 -33.78
C LYS A 278 -3.61 8.30 -33.33
N LYS A 279 -2.96 9.12 -32.48
CA LYS A 279 -1.65 8.81 -31.91
C LYS A 279 -1.66 7.57 -31.03
N TRP A 280 -2.72 7.35 -30.27
CA TRP A 280 -2.93 6.12 -29.48
C TRP A 280 -2.84 4.86 -30.33
N LYS A 281 -3.50 4.85 -31.49
CA LYS A 281 -3.49 3.69 -32.40
C LYS A 281 -2.12 3.43 -33.02
N THR A 282 -1.34 4.48 -33.31
CA THR A 282 -0.06 4.37 -34.00
C THR A 282 1.16 4.25 -33.08
N GLN A 283 1.07 4.78 -31.86
CA GLN A 283 2.19 4.92 -30.90
C GLN A 283 1.81 4.38 -29.51
N LYS A 284 0.97 3.34 -29.47
CA LYS A 284 0.39 2.78 -28.23
C LYS A 284 1.42 2.49 -27.15
N PHE A 285 2.53 1.85 -27.51
CA PHE A 285 3.57 1.46 -26.55
C PHE A 285 4.21 2.68 -25.87
N GLU A 286 4.55 3.69 -26.65
CA GLU A 286 5.16 4.93 -26.16
C GLU A 286 4.19 5.74 -25.28
N LEU A 287 2.92 5.85 -25.71
CA LEU A 287 1.87 6.52 -24.93
C LEU A 287 1.59 5.82 -23.60
N ASN A 288 1.48 4.48 -23.63
CA ASN A 288 1.36 3.69 -22.42
C ASN A 288 2.55 3.92 -21.49
N PHE A 289 3.78 3.85 -22.01
CA PHE A 289 4.98 4.11 -21.21
C PHE A 289 4.94 5.48 -20.54
N TRP A 290 4.62 6.55 -21.28
CA TRP A 290 4.56 7.90 -20.71
C TRP A 290 3.46 8.05 -19.67
N ILE A 291 2.26 7.52 -19.92
CA ILE A 291 1.13 7.60 -19.00
C ILE A 291 1.43 6.81 -17.72
N TYR A 292 1.95 5.59 -17.82
CA TYR A 292 2.34 4.80 -16.66
C TYR A 292 3.45 5.48 -15.86
N SER A 293 4.51 5.93 -16.52
CA SER A 293 5.67 6.55 -15.88
C SER A 293 5.38 7.92 -15.25
N THR A 294 4.27 8.59 -15.61
CA THR A 294 3.92 9.90 -15.04
C THR A 294 2.74 9.90 -14.09
N LEU A 295 1.75 9.02 -14.27
CA LEU A 295 0.55 9.00 -13.42
C LEU A 295 0.61 8.00 -12.27
N LEU A 296 1.48 6.97 -12.33
CA LEU A 296 1.58 5.93 -11.29
C LEU A 296 2.84 6.05 -10.41
N PHE A 297 3.81 6.89 -10.78
CA PHE A 297 5.14 6.96 -10.14
C PHE A 297 5.50 8.29 -9.50
N TYR A 298 4.55 9.23 -9.46
CA TYR A 298 4.68 10.46 -8.70
C TYR A 298 3.48 10.61 -7.81
#